data_AF-A0A9X8YME0-F1
#
_entry.id   AF-A0A9X8YME0-F1
#
_cell.length_a   1.000
_cell.length_b   1.000
_cell.length_c   1.000
_cell.angle_alpha   90.00
_cell.angle_beta   90.00
_cell.angle_gamma   90.00
#
_symmetry.space_group_name_H-M   'P 1'
#
loop_
_entity.id
_entity.type
_entity.pdbx_description
1 polymer ?
#
loop_
_entity_poly.entity_id
_entity_poly.type
_entity_poly.pdbx_seq_one_letter_code
_entity_poly.pdbx_strand_id
1 'polypeptide(L)'
;MIATKDRVRIVETRVLSDDWYLLKKTTFDFLRRDGVWQRQSRETYDRGDGAVILLFNRQAQTVILTRQFRFPVFVNGHDGMLIEAAAGLLDNASPEARIRAEAEEETGYFVQNVEKVFEA
;
A
#
# COMPACT_ATOMS: atom_id res chain seq x y z
N MET A 1 -20.52 5.43 21.98
CA MET A 1 -19.68 6.25 21.08
C MET A 1 -20.28 6.16 19.68
N ILE A 2 -20.40 7.27 18.95
CA ILE A 2 -20.85 7.23 17.54
C ILE A 2 -19.77 6.50 16.72
N ALA A 3 -20.13 5.50 15.94
CA ALA A 3 -19.17 4.79 15.10
C ALA A 3 -18.59 5.75 14.04
N THR A 4 -17.32 5.60 13.67
CA THR A 4 -16.65 6.50 12.71
C THR A 4 -17.39 6.57 11.37
N LYS A 5 -17.97 5.46 10.91
CA LYS A 5 -18.79 5.42 9.69
C LYS A 5 -19.97 6.40 9.72
N ASP A 6 -20.59 6.59 10.90
CA ASP A 6 -21.76 7.46 11.06
C ASP A 6 -21.35 8.94 11.19
N ARG A 7 -20.04 9.22 11.27
CA ARG A 7 -19.45 10.56 11.35
C ARG A 7 -19.01 11.09 9.98
N VAL A 8 -19.26 10.37 8.90
CA VAL A 8 -18.86 10.74 7.54
C VAL A 8 -20.09 10.73 6.64
N ARG A 9 -20.30 11.81 5.88
CA ARG A 9 -21.33 11.89 4.85
C ARG A 9 -20.68 12.32 3.55
N ILE A 10 -20.67 11.43 2.56
CA ILE A 10 -20.17 11.76 1.23
C ILE A 10 -21.15 12.70 0.56
N VAL A 11 -20.65 13.80 0.01
CA VAL A 11 -21.46 14.80 -0.69
C VAL A 11 -21.25 14.70 -2.19
N GLU A 12 -19.99 14.57 -2.60
CA GLU A 12 -19.63 14.48 -4.01
C GLU A 12 -18.33 13.69 -4.15
N THR A 13 -18.24 12.89 -5.21
CA THR A 13 -17.01 12.25 -5.65
C THR A 13 -16.78 12.61 -7.11
N ARG A 14 -15.60 13.16 -7.41
CA ARG A 14 -15.19 13.53 -8.77
C ARG A 14 -13.93 12.76 -9.14
N VAL A 15 -13.95 12.09 -10.28
CA VAL A 15 -12.74 11.53 -10.89
C VAL A 15 -11.89 12.67 -11.42
N LEU A 16 -10.62 12.72 -11.00
CA LEU A 16 -9.62 13.66 -11.49
C LEU A 16 -8.75 13.04 -12.58
N SER A 17 -8.46 11.74 -12.46
CA SER A 17 -7.74 10.94 -13.46
C SER A 17 -8.16 9.48 -13.30
N ASP A 18 -8.29 8.79 -14.44
CA ASP A 18 -8.62 7.37 -14.55
C ASP A 18 -7.82 6.81 -15.73
N ASP A 19 -6.51 6.72 -15.51
CA ASP A 19 -5.57 6.15 -16.48
C ASP A 19 -5.06 4.81 -15.93
N TRP A 20 -3.80 4.72 -15.53
CA TRP A 20 -3.30 3.49 -14.92
C TRP A 20 -3.91 3.20 -13.53
N TYR A 21 -4.12 4.24 -12.72
CA TYR A 21 -4.72 4.18 -11.39
C TYR A 21 -5.73 5.31 -11.22
N LEU A 22 -6.63 5.15 -10.27
CA LEU A 22 -7.79 6.02 -10.10
C LEU A 22 -7.51 7.12 -9.08
N LEU A 23 -7.49 8.37 -9.54
CA LEU A 23 -7.41 9.56 -8.68
C LEU A 23 -8.79 10.19 -8.56
N LYS A 24 -9.31 10.28 -7.33
CA LYS A 24 -10.59 10.94 -7.03
C LYS A 24 -10.40 12.10 -6.07
N LYS A 25 -11.23 13.13 -6.22
CA LYS A 25 -11.49 14.13 -5.19
C LYS A 25 -12.84 13.84 -4.56
N THR A 26 -12.84 13.62 -3.25
CA THR A 26 -14.05 13.35 -2.48
C THR A 26 -14.32 14.52 -1.55
N THR A 27 -15.50 15.10 -1.69
CA THR A 27 -16.05 16.14 -0.80
C THR A 27 -17.03 15.49 0.16
N PHE A 28 -16.82 15.66 1.46
CA PHE A 28 -17.62 15.01 2.50
C PHE A 28 -17.79 15.92 3.72
N ASP A 29 -18.88 15.71 4.46
CA ASP A 29 -19.09 16.31 5.77
C ASP A 29 -18.60 15.34 6.86
N PHE A 30 -17.77 15.82 7.77
CA PHE A 30 -17.25 15.07 8.90
C PHE A 30 -17.80 15.62 10.22
N LEU A 31 -18.40 14.76 11.04
CA LEU A 31 -18.89 15.12 12.37
C LEU A 31 -17.72 15.16 13.35
N ARG A 32 -17.33 16.37 13.76
CA ARG A 32 -16.28 16.58 14.76
C ARG A 32 -16.75 16.15 16.15
N ARG A 33 -15.79 16.05 17.09
CA ARG A 33 -16.08 15.62 18.48
C ARG A 33 -16.97 16.60 19.24
N ASP A 34 -16.98 17.87 18.82
CA ASP A 34 -17.84 18.94 19.36
C ASP A 34 -19.29 18.89 18.83
N GLY A 35 -19.63 17.89 18.00
CA GLY A 35 -20.96 17.75 17.40
C GLY A 35 -21.19 18.62 16.16
N VAL A 36 -20.19 19.37 15.69
CA VAL A 36 -20.31 20.24 14.52
C VAL A 36 -19.90 19.49 13.26
N TRP A 37 -20.75 19.56 12.23
CA TRP A 37 -20.42 19.08 10.89
C TRP A 37 -19.47 20.05 10.19
N GLN A 38 -18.40 19.50 9.61
CA GLN A 38 -17.43 20.26 8.84
C GLN A 38 -17.28 19.68 7.44
N ARG A 39 -17.45 20.53 6.43
CA ARG A 39 -17.18 20.22 5.03
C ARG A 39 -15.67 20.11 4.78
N GLN A 40 -15.23 18.99 4.21
CA GLN A 40 -13.84 18.75 3.86
C GLN A 40 -13.75 18.22 2.42
N SER A 41 -12.57 18.37 1.80
CA SER A 41 -12.25 17.70 0.54
C SER A 41 -10.88 17.04 0.62
N ARG A 42 -10.74 15.85 0.05
CA ARG A 42 -9.48 15.09 -0.03
C ARG A 42 -9.33 14.48 -1.41
N GLU A 43 -8.09 14.45 -1.88
CA GLU A 43 -7.71 13.65 -3.04
C GLU A 43 -7.20 12.29 -2.55
N THR A 44 -7.66 11.23 -3.19
CA THR A 44 -7.31 9.84 -2.89
C THR A 44 -6.85 9.19 -4.18
N TYR A 45 -5.61 8.73 -4.19
CA TYR A 45 -5.03 7.98 -5.30
C TYR A 45 -5.04 6.50 -4.97
N ASP A 46 -5.89 5.76 -5.66
CA ASP A 46 -6.11 4.33 -5.44
C ASP A 46 -5.17 3.51 -6.31
N ARG A 47 -4.17 2.89 -5.68
CA ARG A 47 -3.15 2.06 -6.32
C ARG A 47 -3.33 0.57 -6.03
N GLY A 48 -4.43 0.19 -5.39
CA GLY A 48 -4.63 -1.13 -4.81
C GLY A 48 -3.74 -1.42 -3.60
N ASP A 49 -3.93 -2.61 -3.04
CA ASP A 49 -3.15 -3.13 -1.92
C ASP A 49 -1.99 -3.99 -2.41
N GLY A 50 -0.98 -4.16 -1.56
CA GLY A 50 0.18 -5.01 -1.83
C GLY A 50 0.57 -5.87 -0.64
N ALA A 51 1.42 -6.84 -0.89
CA ALA A 51 2.07 -7.66 0.13
C ALA A 51 3.59 -7.47 0.07
N VAL A 52 4.25 -7.64 1.22
CA VAL A 52 5.70 -7.52 1.38
C VAL A 52 6.23 -8.65 2.25
N ILE A 53 7.44 -9.16 1.95
CA ILE A 53 8.12 -10.18 2.74
C ILE A 53 9.57 -9.81 2.98
N LEU A 54 9.99 -9.95 4.24
CA LEU A 54 11.40 -9.92 4.62
C LEU A 54 11.89 -11.35 4.80
N LEU A 55 12.81 -11.79 3.95
CA LEU A 55 13.43 -13.10 4.07
C LEU A 55 14.59 -13.02 5.06
N PHE A 56 14.54 -13.85 6.11
CA PHE A 56 15.56 -13.91 7.14
C PHE A 56 16.18 -15.30 7.25
N ASN A 57 17.50 -15.38 7.06
CA ASN A 57 18.26 -16.59 7.31
C ASN A 57 18.74 -16.61 8.78
N ARG A 58 18.13 -17.48 9.59
CA ARG A 58 18.43 -17.57 11.03
C ARG A 58 19.85 -18.06 11.33
N GLN A 59 20.40 -18.96 10.51
CA GLN A 59 21.72 -19.54 10.75
C GLN A 59 22.84 -18.54 10.45
N ALA A 60 22.71 -17.82 9.34
CA ALA A 60 23.67 -16.81 8.93
C ALA A 60 23.42 -15.43 9.57
N GLN A 61 22.25 -15.23 10.19
CA GLN A 61 21.77 -13.95 10.69
C GLN A 61 21.76 -12.84 9.63
N THR A 62 21.34 -13.20 8.41
CA THR A 62 21.29 -12.29 7.26
C THR A 62 19.87 -12.11 6.75
N VAL A 63 19.63 -10.98 6.08
CA VAL A 63 18.40 -10.70 5.34
C VAL A 63 18.67 -10.69 3.84
N ILE A 64 17.65 -11.05 3.06
CA ILE A 64 17.68 -10.92 1.60
C ILE A 64 16.81 -9.73 1.22
N LEU A 65 17.36 -8.85 0.41
CA LEU A 65 16.73 -7.63 -0.08
C LEU A 65 16.95 -7.55 -1.60
N THR A 66 16.09 -6.79 -2.27
CA THR A 66 16.20 -6.51 -3.70
C THR A 66 16.73 -5.10 -3.91
N ARG A 67 17.24 -4.80 -5.11
CA ARG A 67 17.65 -3.45 -5.50
C ARG A 67 17.08 -3.09 -6.87
N GLN A 68 16.13 -2.17 -6.91
CA GLN A 68 15.34 -1.86 -8.11
C GLN A 68 15.30 -0.35 -8.38
N PHE A 69 15.09 0.02 -9.64
CA PHE A 69 14.87 1.42 -10.01
C PHE A 69 13.42 1.83 -9.74
N ARG A 70 13.24 2.94 -9.01
CA ARG A 70 11.95 3.55 -8.71
C ARG A 70 11.91 4.99 -9.24
N PHE A 71 11.26 5.18 -10.38
CA PHE A 71 11.14 6.49 -11.03
C PHE A 71 10.60 7.61 -10.11
N PRO A 72 9.54 7.40 -9.28
CA PRO A 72 9.04 8.45 -8.39
C PRO A 72 10.08 8.97 -7.39
N VAL A 73 11.03 8.12 -7.00
CA VAL A 73 12.09 8.46 -6.06
C VAL A 73 13.21 9.21 -6.77
N PHE A 74 13.52 8.81 -8.00
CA PHE A 74 14.46 9.52 -8.88
C PHE A 74 14.03 10.98 -9.12
N VAL A 75 12.77 11.21 -9.51
CA VAL A 75 12.27 12.58 -9.75
C VAL A 75 12.19 13.43 -8.49
N ASN A 76 12.30 12.81 -7.31
CA ASN A 76 12.36 13.49 -6.02
C ASN A 76 13.80 13.68 -5.50
N GLY A 77 14.82 13.56 -6.36
CA GLY A 77 16.21 13.90 -6.05
C GLY A 77 17.08 12.75 -5.52
N HIS A 78 16.58 11.52 -5.49
CA HIS A 78 17.39 10.31 -5.23
C HIS A 78 18.01 9.79 -6.54
N ASP A 79 19.00 8.88 -6.46
CA ASP A 79 19.53 8.18 -7.65
C ASP A 79 18.54 7.18 -8.30
N GLY A 80 17.37 6.99 -7.69
CA GLY A 80 16.33 6.05 -8.11
C GLY A 80 16.54 4.58 -7.77
N MET A 81 17.74 4.12 -7.38
CA MET A 81 17.99 2.72 -7.01
C MET A 81 17.72 2.49 -5.53
N LEU A 82 16.58 1.91 -5.20
CA LEU A 82 16.21 1.61 -3.82
C LEU A 82 16.53 0.17 -3.42
N ILE A 83 16.94 0.00 -2.16
CA ILE A 83 17.03 -1.28 -1.49
C ILE A 83 15.69 -1.54 -0.80
N GLU A 84 15.06 -2.66 -1.11
CA GLU A 84 13.69 -2.96 -0.70
C GLU A 84 13.55 -4.42 -0.24
N ALA A 85 12.55 -4.69 0.58
CA ALA A 85 12.06 -6.06 0.77
C ALA A 85 11.26 -6.48 -0.46
N ALA A 86 11.23 -7.77 -0.78
CA ALA A 86 10.45 -8.26 -1.92
C ALA A 86 8.97 -7.97 -1.72
N ALA A 87 8.31 -7.40 -2.73
CA ALA A 87 6.94 -6.89 -2.62
C ALA A 87 6.22 -6.86 -3.97
N GLY A 88 4.89 -6.99 -3.92
CA GLY A 88 4.05 -6.91 -5.12
C GLY A 88 2.60 -6.55 -4.81
N LEU A 89 1.89 -6.07 -5.83
CA LEU A 89 0.45 -5.76 -5.75
C LEU A 89 -0.36 -7.05 -5.65
N LEU A 90 -1.47 -7.03 -4.92
CA LEU A 90 -2.26 -8.25 -4.73
C LEU A 90 -2.87 -8.79 -6.01
N ASP A 91 -3.29 -7.94 -6.96
CA ASP A 91 -3.86 -8.33 -8.25
C ASP A 91 -4.91 -9.47 -8.18
N ASN A 92 -5.82 -9.38 -7.21
CA ASN A 92 -6.86 -10.36 -6.85
C ASN A 92 -6.37 -11.68 -6.20
N ALA A 93 -5.08 -11.82 -5.93
CA ALA A 93 -4.54 -12.92 -5.14
C ALA A 93 -4.66 -12.64 -3.63
N SER A 94 -4.62 -13.70 -2.82
CA SER A 94 -4.46 -13.53 -1.38
C SER A 94 -3.05 -12.99 -1.06
N PRO A 95 -2.86 -12.24 0.04
CA PRO A 95 -1.55 -11.72 0.42
C PRO A 95 -0.46 -12.80 0.51
N GLU A 96 -0.81 -13.97 1.04
CA GLU A 96 0.11 -15.10 1.16
C GLU A 96 0.47 -15.70 -0.20
N ALA A 97 -0.50 -15.88 -1.10
CA ALA A 97 -0.22 -16.41 -2.43
C ALA A 97 0.65 -15.45 -3.24
N ARG A 98 0.32 -14.15 -3.24
CA ARG A 98 1.09 -13.12 -3.96
C ARG A 98 2.53 -13.06 -3.47
N ILE A 99 2.73 -13.07 -2.15
CA ILE A 99 4.07 -12.82 -1.62
C ILE A 99 5.02 -14.01 -1.76
N ARG A 100 4.49 -15.23 -1.83
CA ARG A 100 5.29 -16.42 -2.17
C ARG A 100 5.78 -16.36 -3.62
N ALA A 101 4.88 -15.97 -4.53
CA ALA A 101 5.24 -15.76 -5.93
C ALA A 101 6.30 -14.66 -6.08
N GLU A 102 6.14 -13.50 -5.41
CA GLU A 102 7.17 -12.44 -5.50
C GLU A 102 8.49 -12.79 -4.85
N ALA A 103 8.50 -13.55 -3.77
CA ALA A 103 9.76 -14.02 -3.21
C ALA A 103 10.54 -14.82 -4.26
N GLU A 104 9.87 -15.70 -5.00
CA GLU A 104 10.50 -16.48 -6.05
C GLU A 104 10.88 -15.62 -7.26
N GLU A 105 9.99 -14.77 -7.75
CA GLU A 105 10.20 -13.92 -8.94
C GLU A 105 11.34 -12.90 -8.72
N GLU A 106 11.37 -12.22 -7.57
CA GLU A 106 12.32 -11.12 -7.34
C GLU A 106 13.65 -11.56 -6.73
N THR A 107 13.65 -12.66 -5.95
CA THR A 107 14.84 -13.10 -5.20
C THR A 107 15.35 -14.48 -5.61
N GLY A 108 14.55 -15.28 -6.33
CA GLY A 108 14.87 -16.66 -6.68
C GLY A 108 14.70 -17.66 -5.53
N TYR A 109 14.20 -17.23 -4.37
CA TYR A 109 14.03 -18.11 -3.20
C TYR A 109 12.60 -18.63 -3.09
N PHE A 110 12.48 -19.96 -3.02
CA PHE A 110 11.22 -20.61 -2.72
C PHE A 110 10.96 -20.63 -1.20
N VAL A 111 9.80 -20.11 -0.78
CA VAL A 111 9.44 -19.97 0.63
C VAL A 111 8.21 -20.83 0.95
N GLN A 112 8.34 -21.75 1.91
CA GLN A 112 7.25 -22.66 2.33
C GLN A 112 6.43 -22.15 3.51
N ASN A 113 7.06 -21.48 4.48
CA ASN A 113 6.38 -20.95 5.66
C ASN A 113 6.51 -19.44 5.65
N VAL A 114 5.36 -18.75 5.68
CA VAL A 114 5.30 -17.29 5.84
C VAL A 114 4.58 -16.98 7.14
N GLU A 115 5.03 -15.94 7.83
CA GLU A 115 4.43 -15.45 9.06
C GLU A 115 3.93 -14.02 8.82
N LYS A 116 2.62 -13.80 9.00
CA LYS A 116 2.06 -12.45 8.87
C LYS A 116 2.47 -11.62 10.07
N VAL A 117 3.24 -10.55 9.82
CA VAL A 117 3.70 -9.64 10.86
C VAL A 117 2.59 -8.65 11.26
N PHE A 118 1.92 -8.02 10.29
CA PHE A 118 0.79 -7.11 10.52
C PHE A 118 -0.03 -6.87 9.24
N GLU A 119 -1.13 -6.11 9.38
CA GLU A 119 -1.94 -5.49 8.32
C GLU A 119 -2.41 -4.13 8.85
N ALA A 120 -2.51 -3.12 7.98
CA ALA A 120 -2.79 -1.73 8.34
C ALA A 120 -4.23 -1.33 8.02
#